data_AF-A0A0P0M3Q0-F1
#
_entry.id   AF-A0A0P0M3Q0-F1
#
_cell.length_a   1.000
_cell.length_b   1.000
_cell.length_c   1.000
_cell.angle_alpha   90.00
_cell.angle_beta   90.00
_cell.angle_gamma   90.00
#
_symmetry.space_group_name_H-M   'P 1'
#
loop_
_entity.id
_entity.type
_entity.pdbx_description
1 polymer ?
#
loop_
_entity_poly.entity_id
_entity_poly.type
_entity_poly.pdbx_seq_one_letter_code
_entity_poly.pdbx_strand_id
1 'polypeptide(L)'
;MTDATCYESHMRFPTDMKLLWESLEWLYRHICRHCRELGIRRPRNKYRNVAESYLSYCKKRKRRASRTRMLKRRMIKLLEKLLSQRDGIHSEYGALLRYTQDYHKRLSIIRKVLVQEKEMFEGRKVSDRIVSIDRHYVRPIVRGKETKSVEFGAKVNNIQIDGISFIEHLSFKAFNEGIRLKDCIRMQQKLMNVRVRCVAADSIYANNANRKFCTKYGISTSFVRKGRAAKDEPLRKVLRSELSKERATRLEGSFGTQKQHYSLSRIKARNRKTEILWIFFGIHTANAILMIEKIRNKTAKAA
;
A
#
# COMPACT_ATOMS: atom_id res chain seq x y z
N MET A 1 -11.81 -12.79 -14.86
CA MET A 1 -11.56 -11.33 -14.96
C MET A 1 -10.41 -10.98 -14.01
N THR A 2 -9.64 -9.92 -14.25
CA THR A 2 -8.55 -9.51 -13.35
C THR A 2 -8.44 -8.00 -13.25
N ASP A 3 -8.17 -7.51 -12.04
CA ASP A 3 -7.89 -6.10 -11.78
C ASP A 3 -7.19 -5.97 -10.42
N ALA A 4 -6.54 -4.82 -10.19
CA ALA A 4 -5.90 -4.55 -8.92
C ALA A 4 -6.55 -3.39 -8.17
N THR A 5 -6.64 -3.57 -6.86
CA THR A 5 -7.19 -2.60 -5.92
C THR A 5 -6.21 -2.36 -4.78
N CYS A 6 -6.27 -1.17 -4.19
CA CYS A 6 -5.59 -0.90 -2.93
C CYS A 6 -6.61 -0.98 -1.79
N TYR A 7 -6.28 -1.75 -0.76
CA TYR A 7 -6.99 -1.71 0.52
C TYR A 7 -6.19 -0.81 1.46
N GLU A 8 -6.78 0.33 1.85
CA GLU A 8 -6.08 1.35 2.63
C GLU A 8 -5.78 0.83 4.04
N SER A 9 -4.55 1.01 4.51
CA SER A 9 -4.21 0.75 5.91
C SER A 9 -4.75 1.89 6.78
N HIS A 10 -5.26 1.57 7.96
CA HIS A 10 -5.69 2.58 8.93
C HIS A 10 -4.48 3.29 9.53
N MET A 11 -4.09 4.41 8.91
CA MET A 11 -3.01 5.26 9.35
C MET A 11 -3.35 6.73 9.14
N ARG A 12 -2.69 7.59 9.91
CA ARG A 12 -2.76 9.04 9.69
C ARG A 12 -2.20 9.36 8.32
N PHE A 13 -2.84 10.30 7.61
CA PHE A 13 -2.36 10.74 6.30
C PHE A 13 -0.88 11.21 6.41
N PRO A 14 0.04 10.53 5.72
CA PRO A 14 1.46 10.71 5.93
C PRO A 14 1.94 11.99 5.26
N THR A 15 2.75 12.74 5.99
CA THR A 15 3.42 13.95 5.51
C THR A 15 4.80 13.98 6.13
N ASP A 16 5.81 14.42 5.39
CA ASP A 16 7.19 14.53 5.85
C ASP A 16 7.30 15.19 7.24
N MET A 17 6.56 16.29 7.46
CA MET A 17 6.55 17.03 8.73
C MET A 17 6.03 16.20 9.90
N LYS A 18 5.01 15.35 9.68
CA LYS A 18 4.47 14.46 10.72
C LYS A 18 5.43 13.31 10.99
N LEU A 19 5.98 12.70 9.94
CA LEU A 19 6.94 11.60 10.06
C LEU A 19 8.20 12.02 10.82
N LEU A 20 8.75 13.19 10.48
CA LEU A 20 9.88 13.80 11.21
C LEU A 20 9.52 14.09 12.67
N TRP A 21 8.32 14.61 12.94
CA TRP A 21 7.89 14.90 14.31
C TRP A 21 7.75 13.63 15.15
N GLU A 22 7.08 12.61 14.61
CA GLU A 22 6.93 11.30 15.27
C GLU A 22 8.30 10.66 15.57
N SER A 23 9.28 10.84 14.66
CA SER A 23 10.65 10.35 14.84
C SER A 23 11.36 11.09 15.98
N LEU A 24 11.24 12.42 15.99
CA LEU A 24 11.80 13.29 17.04
C LEU A 24 11.23 13.00 18.41
N GLU A 25 9.90 12.96 18.51
CA GLU A 25 9.17 12.73 19.76
C GLU A 25 9.50 11.36 20.35
N TRP A 26 9.53 10.32 19.51
CA TRP A 26 9.90 8.97 19.94
C TRP A 26 11.34 8.93 20.46
N LEU A 27 12.30 9.46 19.69
CA LEU A 27 13.72 9.41 20.06
C LEU A 27 14.01 10.25 21.31
N TYR A 28 13.42 11.44 21.43
CA TYR A 28 13.58 12.31 22.58
C TYR A 28 13.05 11.66 23.87
N ARG A 29 11.88 11.00 23.81
CA ARG A 29 11.31 10.28 24.96
C ARG A 29 12.25 9.17 25.45
N HIS A 30 12.83 8.40 24.52
CA HIS A 30 13.77 7.33 24.87
C HIS A 30 15.08 7.87 25.44
N ILE A 31 15.64 8.94 24.87
CA ILE A 31 16.82 9.60 25.46
C ILE A 31 16.52 10.06 26.89
N CYS A 32 15.36 10.70 27.12
CA CYS A 32 14.97 11.12 28.46
C CYS A 32 14.82 9.93 29.43
N ARG A 33 14.28 8.81 28.95
CA ARG A 33 14.15 7.58 29.75
C ARG A 33 15.51 6.99 30.11
N HIS A 34 16.38 6.78 29.11
CA HIS A 34 17.73 6.25 29.36
C HIS A 34 18.51 7.14 30.31
N CYS A 35 18.41 8.46 30.19
CA CYS A 35 19.10 9.36 31.11
C CYS A 35 18.61 9.21 32.56
N ARG A 36 17.31 8.96 32.77
CA ARG A 36 16.76 8.70 34.11
C ARG A 36 17.20 7.34 34.65
N GLU A 37 17.14 6.31 33.82
CA GLU A 37 17.56 4.94 34.19
C GLU A 37 19.04 4.88 34.56
N LEU A 38 19.88 5.66 33.88
CA LEU A 38 21.32 5.73 34.13
C LEU A 38 21.74 6.78 35.17
N GLY A 39 20.81 7.62 35.64
CA GLY A 39 21.13 8.74 36.54
C GLY A 39 22.01 9.84 35.91
N ILE A 40 22.15 9.89 34.58
CA ILE A 40 23.03 10.85 33.90
C ILE A 40 22.32 12.16 33.57
N ARG A 41 23.10 13.24 33.49
CA ARG A 41 22.61 14.53 33.03
C ARG A 41 22.18 14.45 31.56
N ARG A 42 20.92 14.80 31.30
CA ARG A 42 20.37 14.83 29.94
C ARG A 42 21.17 15.77 29.02
N PRO A 43 21.58 15.31 27.82
CA PRO A 43 22.25 16.15 26.83
C PRO A 43 21.42 17.36 26.39
N ARG A 44 22.06 18.53 26.27
CA ARG A 44 21.39 19.77 25.86
C ARG A 44 20.96 19.71 24.39
N ASN A 45 19.69 19.95 24.11
CA ASN A 45 19.15 20.04 22.75
C ASN A 45 18.03 21.09 22.65
N LYS A 46 17.64 21.44 21.42
CA LYS A 46 16.61 22.45 21.12
C LYS A 46 15.20 21.85 20.98
N TYR A 47 14.94 20.68 21.59
CA TYR A 47 13.66 19.97 21.42
C TYR A 47 12.45 20.84 21.78
N ARG A 48 12.46 21.48 22.96
CA ARG A 48 11.35 22.33 23.43
C ARG A 48 11.02 23.46 22.44
N ASN A 49 12.04 24.15 21.96
CA ASN A 49 11.89 25.23 20.99
C ASN A 49 11.33 24.75 19.63
N VAL A 50 11.74 23.56 19.17
CA VAL A 50 11.19 22.95 17.95
C VAL A 50 9.75 22.46 18.19
N ALA A 51 9.45 21.92 19.37
CA ALA A 51 8.13 21.47 19.78
C ALA A 51 7.11 22.62 19.75
N GLU A 52 7.45 23.76 20.37
CA GLU A 52 6.62 24.98 20.36
C GLU A 52 6.42 25.49 18.92
N SER A 53 7.48 25.49 18.11
CA SER A 53 7.40 25.87 16.69
C SER A 53 6.51 24.94 15.87
N TYR A 54 6.58 23.63 16.13
CA TYR A 54 5.76 22.61 15.47
C TYR A 54 4.29 22.72 15.89
N LEU A 55 4.00 22.95 17.17
CA LEU A 55 2.65 23.19 17.66
C LEU A 55 2.04 24.44 16.99
N SER A 56 2.78 25.54 16.93
CA SER A 56 2.37 26.75 16.20
C SER A 56 2.14 26.47 14.71
N TYR A 57 2.95 25.62 14.10
CA TYR A 57 2.78 25.18 12.71
C TYR A 57 1.51 24.34 12.51
N CYS A 58 1.19 23.44 13.44
CA CYS A 58 -0.01 22.60 13.40
C CYS A 58 -1.31 23.42 13.51
N LYS A 59 -1.32 24.44 14.38
CA LYS A 59 -2.48 25.34 14.61
C LYS A 59 -2.83 26.23 13.41
N LYS A 60 -1.95 26.37 12.42
CA LYS A 60 -2.20 27.24 11.25
C LYS A 60 -3.10 26.56 10.23
N ARG A 61 -4.17 27.26 9.83
CA ARG A 61 -5.09 26.86 8.74
C ARG A 61 -4.39 26.77 7.38
N LYS A 62 -3.58 27.76 7.03
CA LYS A 62 -2.76 27.80 5.80
C LYS A 62 -1.28 27.85 6.13
N ARG A 63 -0.47 27.02 5.46
CA ARG A 63 0.97 26.86 5.72
C ARG A 63 1.78 27.41 4.56
N ARG A 64 2.61 28.43 4.83
CA ARG A 64 3.54 28.99 3.84
C ARG A 64 4.66 28.00 3.54
N ALA A 65 5.03 27.85 2.27
CA ALA A 65 6.07 26.93 1.83
C ALA A 65 7.44 27.25 2.47
N SER A 66 7.83 28.52 2.50
CA SER A 66 9.10 28.99 3.12
C SER A 66 9.21 28.61 4.59
N ARG A 67 8.15 28.86 5.39
CA ARG A 67 8.10 28.49 6.81
C ARG A 67 8.10 26.98 7.01
N THR A 68 7.45 26.23 6.13
CA THR A 68 7.49 24.75 6.15
C THR A 68 8.90 24.24 5.90
N ARG A 69 9.59 24.76 4.87
CA ARG A 69 10.98 24.40 4.56
C ARG A 69 11.94 24.74 5.70
N MET A 70 11.78 25.91 6.33
CA MET A 70 12.58 26.33 7.48
C MET A 70 12.37 25.41 8.69
N LEU A 71 11.11 25.06 9.02
CA LEU A 71 10.83 24.15 10.12
C LEU A 71 11.32 22.72 9.82
N LYS A 72 11.15 22.24 8.58
CA LYS A 72 11.67 20.94 8.13
C LYS A 72 13.18 20.85 8.33
N ARG A 73 13.93 21.88 7.92
CA ARG A 73 15.39 21.98 8.15
C ARG A 73 15.74 21.90 9.64
N ARG A 74 15.02 22.63 10.50
CA ARG A 74 15.24 22.61 11.96
C ARG A 74 14.97 21.22 12.54
N MET A 75 13.94 20.54 12.09
CA MET A 75 13.58 19.19 12.53
C MET A 75 14.62 18.14 12.11
N ILE A 76 15.10 18.19 10.86
CA ILE A 76 16.16 17.30 10.37
C ILE A 76 17.44 17.46 11.20
N LYS A 77 17.90 18.71 11.41
CA LYS A 77 19.09 18.99 12.24
C LYS A 77 18.93 18.51 13.69
N LEU A 78 17.73 18.66 14.25
CA LEU A 78 17.45 18.18 15.60
C LEU A 78 17.46 16.65 15.65
N LEU A 79 16.88 15.98 14.65
CA LEU A 79 16.81 14.52 14.60
C LEU A 79 18.21 13.90 14.51
N GLU A 80 19.06 14.49 13.66
CA GLU A 80 20.49 14.15 13.57
C GLU A 80 21.19 14.33 14.91
N LYS A 81 21.02 15.49 15.56
CA LYS A 81 21.61 15.72 16.90
C LYS A 81 21.12 14.72 17.94
N LEU A 82 19.83 14.38 17.96
CA LEU A 82 19.29 13.41 18.90
C LEU A 82 19.84 11.99 18.64
N LEU A 83 20.05 11.61 17.37
CA LEU A 83 20.67 10.33 17.04
C LEU A 83 22.12 10.27 17.54
N SER A 84 22.91 11.31 17.30
CA SER A 84 24.28 11.39 17.83
C SER A 84 24.32 11.34 19.36
N GLN A 85 23.40 12.04 20.04
CA GLN A 85 23.29 12.00 21.50
C GLN A 85 22.93 10.61 22.02
N ARG A 86 21.97 9.95 21.37
CA ARG A 86 21.59 8.58 21.71
C ARG A 86 22.74 7.61 21.50
N ASP A 87 23.49 7.77 20.42
CA ASP A 87 24.60 6.89 20.07
C ASP A 87 25.79 7.08 21.03
N GLY A 88 26.06 8.31 21.48
CA GLY A 88 27.00 8.57 22.58
C GLY A 88 26.60 7.87 23.89
N ILE A 89 25.34 8.04 24.33
CA ILE A 89 24.84 7.36 25.54
C ILE A 89 24.96 5.83 25.40
N HIS A 90 24.64 5.28 24.23
CA HIS A 90 24.73 3.85 23.99
C HIS A 90 26.18 3.34 23.94
N SER A 91 27.13 4.15 23.45
CA SER A 91 28.55 3.80 23.45
C SER A 91 29.12 3.72 24.86
N GLU A 92 28.70 4.62 25.75
CA GLU A 92 29.22 4.68 27.12
C GLU A 92 28.49 3.72 28.08
N TYR A 93 27.17 3.60 27.94
CA TYR A 93 26.30 2.90 28.91
C TYR A 93 25.50 1.75 28.30
N GLY A 94 25.84 1.32 27.08
CA GLY A 94 25.07 0.33 26.32
C GLY A 94 24.85 -0.99 27.06
N ALA A 95 25.82 -1.43 27.87
CA ALA A 95 25.73 -2.66 28.66
C ALA A 95 24.67 -2.60 29.78
N LEU A 96 24.38 -1.40 30.29
CA LEU A 96 23.42 -1.17 31.37
C LEU A 96 21.98 -1.02 30.85
N LEU A 97 21.81 -0.77 29.55
CA LEU A 97 20.50 -0.54 28.94
C LEU A 97 20.00 -1.80 28.23
N ARG A 98 18.78 -2.24 28.59
CA ARG A 98 18.11 -3.35 27.91
C ARG A 98 17.23 -2.81 26.78
N TYR A 99 17.51 -3.25 25.55
CA TYR A 99 16.71 -2.90 24.38
C TYR A 99 15.85 -4.06 23.92
N THR A 100 14.61 -3.76 23.52
CA THR A 100 13.77 -4.73 22.81
C THR A 100 14.15 -4.80 21.33
N GLN A 101 13.83 -5.91 20.67
CA GLN A 101 14.03 -6.05 19.23
C GLN A 101 13.26 -4.97 18.45
N ASP A 102 12.04 -4.64 18.90
CA ASP A 102 11.24 -3.57 18.31
C ASP A 102 11.87 -2.18 18.45
N TYR A 103 12.58 -1.92 19.55
CA TYR A 103 13.34 -0.69 19.72
C TYR A 103 14.43 -0.56 18.65
N HIS A 104 15.25 -1.59 18.46
CA HIS A 104 16.32 -1.59 17.44
C HIS A 104 15.76 -1.43 16.03
N LYS A 105 14.67 -2.15 15.74
CA LYS A 105 13.97 -2.06 14.45
C LYS A 105 13.47 -0.64 14.20
N ARG A 106 12.81 -0.03 15.18
CA ARG A 106 12.28 1.34 15.08
C ARG A 106 13.39 2.38 14.96
N LEU A 107 14.51 2.22 15.67
CA LEU A 107 15.68 3.07 15.54
C LEU A 107 16.29 2.98 14.13
N SER A 108 16.42 1.77 13.58
CA SER A 108 16.89 1.56 12.20
C SER A 108 15.98 2.25 11.18
N ILE A 109 14.66 2.16 11.36
CA ILE A 109 13.68 2.86 10.53
C ILE A 109 13.86 4.38 10.63
N ILE A 110 14.02 4.94 11.83
CA ILE A 110 14.23 6.38 12.03
C ILE A 110 15.53 6.87 11.38
N ARG A 111 16.62 6.09 11.46
CA ARG A 111 17.86 6.39 10.74
C ARG A 111 17.64 6.44 9.23
N LYS A 112 16.90 5.48 8.67
CA LYS A 112 16.52 5.50 7.24
C LYS A 112 15.65 6.71 6.89
N VAL A 113 14.69 7.07 7.74
CA VAL A 113 13.87 8.28 7.56
C VAL A 113 14.75 9.52 7.51
N LEU A 114 15.75 9.66 8.39
CA LEU A 114 16.66 10.81 8.37
C LEU A 114 17.38 10.93 7.02
N VAL A 115 17.92 9.81 6.49
CA VAL A 115 18.60 9.79 5.19
C VAL A 115 17.64 10.20 4.08
N GLN A 116 16.46 9.57 4.00
CA GLN A 116 15.45 9.87 2.98
C GLN A 116 15.00 11.34 3.04
N GLU A 117 14.79 11.89 4.24
CA GLU A 117 14.35 13.27 4.42
C GLU A 117 15.44 14.30 4.08
N LYS A 118 16.72 13.97 4.28
CA LYS A 118 17.84 14.80 3.82
C LYS A 118 17.91 14.85 2.29
N GLU A 119 17.89 13.69 1.64
CA GLU A 119 17.90 13.57 0.19
C GLU A 119 16.71 14.32 -0.45
N MET A 120 15.52 14.16 0.14
CA MET A 120 14.33 14.88 -0.31
C MET A 120 14.41 16.39 -0.06
N PHE A 121 15.07 16.83 1.01
CA PHE A 121 15.27 18.26 1.28
C PHE A 121 16.22 18.91 0.25
N GLU A 122 17.20 18.15 -0.23
CA GLU A 122 18.10 18.51 -1.33
C GLU A 122 17.45 18.47 -2.72
N GLY A 123 16.28 17.83 -2.85
CA GLY A 123 15.54 17.72 -4.11
C GLY A 123 15.78 16.41 -4.88
N ARG A 124 16.45 15.43 -4.27
CA ARG A 124 16.67 14.11 -4.88
C ARG A 124 15.39 13.27 -4.83
N LYS A 125 15.20 12.40 -5.83
CA LYS A 125 14.10 11.43 -5.86
C LYS A 125 14.48 10.20 -5.03
N VAL A 126 13.67 9.92 -4.01
CA VAL A 126 13.84 8.77 -3.12
C VAL A 126 12.84 7.68 -3.47
N SER A 127 13.34 6.50 -3.85
CA SER A 127 12.53 5.28 -4.02
C SER A 127 12.23 4.65 -2.65
N ASP A 128 11.16 3.84 -2.57
CA ASP A 128 10.78 3.13 -1.34
C ASP A 128 10.65 4.02 -0.08
N ARG A 129 10.04 5.20 -0.25
CA ARG A 129 9.81 6.17 0.84
C ARG A 129 9.05 5.55 2.01
N ILE A 130 9.58 5.74 3.22
CA ILE A 130 8.91 5.40 4.47
C ILE A 130 7.88 6.48 4.77
N VAL A 131 6.64 6.07 5.04
CA VAL A 131 5.52 7.00 5.29
C VAL A 131 5.06 7.03 6.74
N SER A 132 5.41 5.99 7.51
CA SER A 132 5.06 5.83 8.92
C SER A 132 6.13 4.99 9.60
N ILE A 133 6.43 5.32 10.85
CA ILE A 133 7.38 4.58 11.68
C ILE A 133 6.77 3.25 12.14
N ASP A 134 5.50 3.28 12.54
CA ASP A 134 4.79 2.09 13.01
C ASP A 134 4.50 1.13 11.84
N ARG A 135 4.06 1.67 10.69
CA ARG A 135 3.78 0.91 9.46
C ARG A 135 4.88 1.08 8.41
N HIS A 136 6.12 0.82 8.82
CA HIS A 136 7.33 1.00 7.99
C HIS A 136 7.41 0.14 6.73
N TYR A 137 6.48 -0.81 6.51
CA TYR A 137 6.39 -1.65 5.31
C TYR A 137 5.43 -1.10 4.25
N VAL A 138 4.55 -0.14 4.60
CA VAL A 138 3.65 0.51 3.65
C VAL A 138 4.45 1.49 2.80
N ARG A 139 4.21 1.50 1.49
CA ARG A 139 4.80 2.47 0.56
C ARG A 139 3.70 3.30 -0.09
N PRO A 140 4.02 4.53 -0.55
CA PRO A 140 3.11 5.30 -1.39
C PRO A 140 2.78 4.52 -2.67
N ILE A 141 1.49 4.39 -3.00
CA ILE A 141 1.04 3.80 -4.26
C ILE A 141 0.35 4.90 -5.06
N VAL A 142 1.00 5.37 -6.12
CA VAL A 142 0.44 6.38 -7.01
C VAL A 142 -0.69 5.74 -7.84
N ARG A 143 -1.88 6.34 -7.80
CA ARG A 143 -3.04 5.94 -8.60
C ARG A 143 -3.53 7.16 -9.39
N GLY A 144 -3.97 6.93 -10.62
CA GLY A 144 -4.56 7.98 -11.48
C GLY A 144 -6.00 8.34 -11.12
N LYS A 145 -6.36 8.31 -9.83
CA LYS A 145 -7.71 8.66 -9.38
C LYS A 145 -7.81 10.17 -9.20
N GLU A 146 -8.97 10.72 -9.55
CA GLU A 146 -9.26 12.15 -9.50
C GLU A 146 -9.18 12.72 -8.07
N THR A 147 -9.76 12.04 -7.08
CA THR A 147 -9.84 12.53 -5.70
C THR A 147 -8.60 12.26 -4.85
N LYS A 148 -7.95 11.10 -5.04
CA LYS A 148 -6.78 10.66 -4.29
C LYS A 148 -5.69 10.14 -5.23
N SER A 149 -4.68 10.96 -5.47
CA SER A 149 -3.55 10.60 -6.34
C SER A 149 -2.62 9.55 -5.74
N VAL A 150 -2.60 9.39 -4.41
CA VAL A 150 -1.76 8.42 -3.71
C VAL A 150 -2.55 7.71 -2.62
N GLU A 151 -2.51 6.39 -2.65
CA GLU A 151 -3.11 5.51 -1.65
C GLU A 151 -2.00 4.86 -0.79
N PHE A 152 -2.32 4.56 0.46
CA PHE A 152 -1.39 3.94 1.41
C PHE A 152 -2.02 2.66 1.95
N GLY A 153 -1.48 1.51 1.55
CA GLY A 153 -2.05 0.24 1.92
C GLY A 153 -1.45 -0.95 1.20
N ALA A 154 -2.19 -2.05 1.23
CA ALA A 154 -1.83 -3.24 0.46
C ALA A 154 -2.44 -3.14 -0.94
N LYS A 155 -1.58 -3.18 -1.95
CA LYS A 155 -1.99 -3.36 -3.35
C LYS A 155 -2.23 -4.85 -3.58
N VAL A 156 -3.41 -5.18 -4.07
CA VAL A 156 -3.84 -6.55 -4.29
C VAL A 156 -4.30 -6.70 -5.73
N ASN A 157 -3.68 -7.64 -6.44
CA ASN A 157 -4.17 -8.10 -7.72
C ASN A 157 -5.14 -9.27 -7.49
N ASN A 158 -6.39 -9.07 -7.87
CA ASN A 158 -7.45 -10.04 -7.68
C ASN A 158 -7.90 -10.60 -9.02
N ILE A 159 -8.11 -11.91 -9.05
CA ILE A 159 -8.80 -12.60 -10.14
C ILE A 159 -10.23 -12.89 -9.71
N GLN A 160 -11.19 -12.75 -10.62
CA GLN A 160 -12.57 -13.13 -10.38
C GLN A 160 -12.96 -14.25 -11.34
N ILE A 161 -13.43 -15.37 -10.78
CA ILE A 161 -13.86 -16.56 -11.49
C ILE A 161 -15.32 -16.82 -11.08
N ASP A 162 -16.23 -16.78 -12.05
CA ASP A 162 -17.67 -16.93 -11.84
C ASP A 162 -18.26 -16.03 -10.73
N GLY A 163 -17.68 -14.86 -10.49
CA GLY A 163 -18.10 -13.95 -9.42
C GLY A 163 -17.37 -14.13 -8.08
N ILE A 164 -16.59 -15.20 -7.90
CA ILE A 164 -15.76 -15.44 -6.71
C ILE A 164 -14.39 -14.79 -6.88
N SER A 165 -13.92 -14.05 -5.89
CA SER A 165 -12.63 -13.33 -5.94
C SER A 165 -11.50 -14.14 -5.31
N PHE A 166 -10.37 -14.28 -6.00
CA PHE A 166 -9.15 -14.88 -5.45
C PHE A 166 -8.00 -13.87 -5.50
N ILE A 167 -7.15 -13.91 -4.48
CA ILE A 167 -5.95 -13.07 -4.40
C ILE A 167 -4.83 -13.76 -5.18
N GLU A 168 -4.39 -13.15 -6.27
CA GLU A 168 -3.23 -13.65 -7.03
C GLU A 168 -1.92 -13.09 -6.46
N HIS A 169 -1.89 -11.79 -6.13
CA HIS A 169 -0.72 -11.17 -5.55
C HIS A 169 -1.07 -10.04 -4.61
N LEU A 170 -0.38 -10.00 -3.47
CA LEU A 170 -0.52 -8.96 -2.47
C LEU A 170 0.86 -8.39 -2.15
N SER A 171 0.98 -7.07 -2.23
CA SER A 171 2.19 -6.35 -1.84
C SER A 171 1.88 -4.99 -1.25
N PHE A 172 2.67 -4.57 -0.26
CA PHE A 172 2.62 -3.21 0.30
C PHE A 172 3.49 -2.23 -0.49
N LYS A 173 4.20 -2.72 -1.52
CA LYS A 173 4.91 -1.89 -2.51
C LYS A 173 4.07 -1.76 -3.76
N ALA A 174 4.26 -0.67 -4.48
CA ALA A 174 3.72 -0.54 -5.82
C ALA A 174 4.35 -1.60 -6.74
N PHE A 175 3.52 -2.31 -7.50
CA PHE A 175 3.97 -3.24 -8.55
C PHE A 175 3.24 -2.93 -9.85
N ASN A 176 3.86 -3.30 -10.98
CA ASN A 176 3.24 -3.22 -12.29
C ASN A 176 2.23 -4.35 -12.43
N GLU A 177 0.97 -4.00 -12.63
CA GLU A 177 -0.13 -4.93 -12.80
C GLU A 177 -0.06 -5.65 -14.15
N GLY A 178 0.38 -4.94 -15.20
CA GLY A 178 0.32 -5.43 -16.57
C GLY A 178 1.17 -6.67 -16.85
N ILE A 179 2.20 -6.95 -16.04
CA ILE A 179 3.03 -8.16 -16.20
C ILE A 179 2.36 -9.42 -15.62
N ARG A 180 1.35 -9.28 -14.76
CA ARG A 180 0.78 -10.38 -13.98
C ARG A 180 -0.32 -11.15 -14.70
N LEU A 181 -0.76 -10.71 -15.88
CA LEU A 181 -1.87 -11.36 -16.60
C LEU A 181 -1.63 -12.86 -16.81
N LYS A 182 -0.39 -13.25 -17.14
CA LYS A 182 -0.02 -14.65 -17.36
C LYS A 182 -0.15 -15.48 -16.08
N ASP A 183 0.25 -14.90 -14.95
CA ASP A 183 0.16 -15.56 -13.65
C ASP A 183 -1.30 -15.67 -13.20
N CYS A 184 -2.13 -14.66 -13.45
CA CYS A 184 -3.59 -14.74 -13.26
C CYS A 184 -4.22 -15.89 -14.05
N ILE A 185 -3.87 -16.03 -15.34
CA ILE A 185 -4.41 -17.10 -16.21
C ILE A 185 -3.94 -18.47 -15.71
N ARG A 186 -2.65 -18.62 -15.38
CA ARG A 186 -2.10 -19.87 -14.82
C ARG A 186 -2.76 -20.24 -13.51
N MET A 187 -2.98 -19.27 -12.62
CA MET A 187 -3.65 -19.49 -11.34
C MET A 187 -5.09 -19.96 -11.55
N GLN A 188 -5.85 -19.32 -12.46
CA GLN A 188 -7.20 -19.76 -12.79
C GLN A 188 -7.22 -21.18 -13.38
N GLN A 189 -6.31 -21.50 -14.29
CA GLN A 189 -6.21 -22.84 -14.88
C GLN A 189 -5.86 -23.89 -13.82
N LYS A 190 -4.98 -23.58 -12.87
CA LYS A 190 -4.60 -24.47 -11.77
C LYS A 190 -5.73 -24.67 -10.76
N LEU A 191 -6.51 -23.63 -10.47
CA LEU A 191 -7.61 -23.71 -9.50
C LEU A 191 -8.82 -24.47 -10.05
N MET A 192 -9.15 -24.26 -11.32
CA MET A 192 -10.36 -24.82 -11.93
C MET A 192 -10.10 -26.07 -12.77
N ASN A 193 -8.83 -26.40 -13.07
CA ASN A 193 -8.44 -27.42 -14.05
C ASN A 193 -9.08 -27.24 -15.44
N VAL A 194 -9.48 -26.02 -15.78
CA VAL A 194 -10.15 -25.67 -17.04
C VAL A 194 -9.34 -24.65 -17.81
N ARG A 195 -9.22 -24.85 -19.13
CA ARG A 195 -8.57 -23.91 -20.02
C ARG A 195 -9.38 -22.63 -20.16
N VAL A 196 -8.78 -21.51 -19.80
CA VAL A 196 -9.34 -20.16 -19.98
C VAL A 196 -9.55 -19.84 -21.46
N ARG A 197 -10.78 -19.48 -21.84
CA ARG A 197 -11.16 -19.08 -23.21
C ARG A 197 -11.29 -17.57 -23.38
N CYS A 198 -11.77 -16.87 -22.34
CA CYS A 198 -12.01 -15.43 -22.37
C CYS A 198 -11.39 -14.74 -21.15
N VAL A 199 -10.81 -13.56 -21.36
CA VAL A 199 -10.20 -12.74 -20.29
C VAL A 199 -10.64 -11.29 -20.43
N ALA A 200 -11.27 -10.77 -19.37
CA ALA A 200 -11.48 -9.34 -19.18
C ALA A 200 -10.47 -8.79 -18.18
N ALA A 201 -9.74 -7.74 -18.58
CA ALA A 201 -8.76 -7.05 -17.75
C ALA A 201 -8.71 -5.55 -18.12
N ASP A 202 -8.15 -4.74 -17.23
CA ASP A 202 -7.94 -3.31 -17.48
C ASP A 202 -6.94 -3.04 -18.63
N SER A 203 -6.99 -1.84 -19.19
CA SER A 203 -6.13 -1.35 -20.27
C SER A 203 -4.62 -1.48 -19.95
N ILE A 204 -4.22 -1.37 -18.68
CA ILE A 204 -2.82 -1.54 -18.23
C ILE A 204 -2.28 -2.95 -18.57
N TYR A 205 -3.15 -3.96 -18.63
CA TYR A 205 -2.78 -5.33 -19.00
C TYR A 205 -2.61 -5.51 -20.52
N ALA A 206 -2.97 -4.53 -21.35
CA ALA A 206 -2.97 -4.63 -22.81
C ALA A 206 -1.58 -4.45 -23.46
N ASN A 207 -0.53 -5.00 -22.85
CA ASN A 207 0.84 -4.95 -23.39
C ASN A 207 1.05 -5.93 -24.56
N ASN A 208 2.09 -5.72 -25.36
CA ASN A 208 2.36 -6.55 -26.55
C ASN A 208 2.64 -8.02 -26.19
N ALA A 209 3.31 -8.27 -25.06
CA ALA A 209 3.63 -9.63 -24.60
C ALA A 209 2.38 -10.44 -24.23
N ASN A 210 1.41 -9.81 -23.58
CA ASN A 210 0.14 -10.38 -23.18
C ASN A 210 -0.76 -10.62 -24.39
N ARG A 211 -0.77 -9.70 -25.35
CA ARG A 211 -1.48 -9.89 -26.63
C ARG A 211 -0.96 -11.10 -27.38
N LYS A 212 0.37 -11.20 -27.57
CA LYS A 212 1.01 -12.36 -28.20
C LYS A 212 0.68 -13.66 -27.45
N PHE A 213 0.72 -13.64 -26.12
CA PHE A 213 0.35 -14.78 -25.29
C PHE A 213 -1.11 -15.20 -25.50
N CYS A 214 -2.07 -14.27 -25.39
CA CYS A 214 -3.48 -14.59 -25.57
C CYS A 214 -3.79 -15.10 -26.99
N THR A 215 -3.19 -14.51 -28.04
CA THR A 215 -3.32 -15.00 -29.41
C THR A 215 -2.76 -16.43 -29.55
N LYS A 216 -1.57 -16.70 -29.00
CA LYS A 216 -0.94 -18.03 -29.06
C LYS A 216 -1.82 -19.11 -28.44
N TYR A 217 -2.52 -18.80 -27.35
CA TYR A 217 -3.39 -19.75 -26.64
C TYR A 217 -4.86 -19.67 -27.05
N GLY A 218 -5.21 -18.89 -28.08
CA GLY A 218 -6.60 -18.75 -28.55
C GLY A 218 -7.55 -18.12 -27.53
N ILE A 219 -7.03 -17.23 -26.67
CA ILE A 219 -7.79 -16.58 -25.61
C ILE A 219 -8.38 -15.26 -26.14
N SER A 220 -9.71 -15.16 -26.12
CA SER A 220 -10.44 -13.92 -26.44
C SER A 220 -10.24 -12.90 -25.32
N THR A 221 -9.94 -11.64 -25.65
CA THR A 221 -9.61 -10.60 -24.65
C THR A 221 -10.44 -9.35 -24.83
N SER A 222 -10.60 -8.59 -23.73
CA SER A 222 -11.20 -7.25 -23.73
C SER A 222 -10.30 -6.15 -24.34
N PHE A 223 -9.12 -6.49 -24.87
CA PHE A 223 -8.15 -5.49 -25.32
C PHE A 223 -8.44 -4.98 -26.74
N VAL A 224 -8.25 -3.67 -26.96
CA VAL A 224 -8.33 -3.05 -28.28
C VAL A 224 -7.18 -3.54 -29.16
N ARG A 225 -7.43 -4.20 -30.28
CA ARG A 225 -6.38 -4.70 -31.19
C ARG A 225 -5.49 -3.56 -31.71
N LYS A 226 -4.20 -3.84 -31.94
CA LYS A 226 -3.29 -2.91 -32.63
C LYS A 226 -3.20 -3.31 -34.10
N GLY A 227 -3.21 -2.33 -35.01
CA GLY A 227 -3.10 -2.54 -36.45
C GLY A 227 -4.43 -2.76 -37.17
N ARG A 228 -4.35 -3.25 -38.41
CA ARG A 228 -5.48 -3.35 -39.35
C ARG A 228 -6.63 -4.21 -38.80
N ALA A 229 -7.86 -3.73 -39.00
CA ALA A 229 -9.08 -4.42 -38.59
C ALA A 229 -9.18 -5.79 -39.29
N ALA A 230 -9.55 -6.82 -38.53
CA ALA A 230 -9.83 -8.14 -39.10
C ALA A 230 -11.26 -8.19 -39.65
N LYS A 231 -11.57 -9.17 -40.52
CA LYS A 231 -12.94 -9.38 -41.03
C LYS A 231 -13.97 -9.60 -39.91
N ASP A 232 -13.57 -10.25 -38.80
CA ASP A 232 -14.43 -10.53 -37.64
C ASP A 232 -14.44 -9.42 -36.57
N GLU A 233 -13.97 -8.21 -36.88
CA GLU A 233 -13.95 -7.09 -35.94
C GLU A 233 -15.33 -6.72 -35.35
N PRO A 234 -16.49 -6.79 -36.04
CA PRO A 234 -17.78 -6.44 -35.43
C PRO A 234 -18.17 -7.37 -34.28
N LEU A 235 -18.09 -8.70 -34.49
CA LEU A 235 -18.33 -9.71 -33.45
C LEU A 235 -17.38 -9.55 -32.26
N ARG A 236 -16.09 -9.31 -32.53
CA ARG A 236 -15.10 -9.06 -31.48
C ARG A 236 -15.35 -7.77 -30.71
N LYS A 237 -15.86 -6.73 -31.37
CA LYS A 237 -16.22 -5.47 -30.72
C LYS A 237 -17.37 -5.66 -29.75
N VAL A 238 -18.39 -6.45 -30.12
CA VAL A 238 -19.50 -6.83 -29.23
C VAL A 238 -18.96 -7.60 -28.02
N LEU A 239 -18.22 -8.69 -28.23
CA LEU A 239 -17.63 -9.49 -27.15
C LEU A 239 -16.73 -8.64 -26.23
N ARG A 240 -15.92 -7.74 -26.80
CA ARG A 240 -15.07 -6.82 -26.04
C ARG A 240 -15.90 -5.89 -25.16
N SER A 241 -17.00 -5.36 -25.70
CA SER A 241 -17.90 -4.47 -24.98
C SER A 241 -18.58 -5.18 -23.82
N GLU A 242 -19.03 -6.41 -24.01
CA GLU A 242 -19.64 -7.24 -22.96
C GLU A 242 -18.62 -7.60 -21.87
N LEU A 243 -17.43 -8.06 -22.25
CA LEU A 243 -16.36 -8.35 -21.29
C LEU A 243 -15.95 -7.10 -20.49
N SER A 244 -15.92 -5.94 -21.12
CA SER A 244 -15.62 -4.67 -20.44
C SER A 244 -16.74 -4.26 -19.49
N LYS A 245 -18.01 -4.44 -19.89
CA LYS A 245 -19.18 -4.18 -19.04
C LYS A 245 -19.19 -5.10 -17.83
N GLU A 246 -19.02 -6.41 -18.02
CA GLU A 246 -18.95 -7.41 -16.95
C GLU A 246 -17.84 -7.11 -15.94
N ARG A 247 -16.65 -6.68 -16.41
CA ARG A 247 -15.58 -6.26 -15.52
C ARG A 247 -15.99 -5.02 -14.70
N ALA A 248 -16.52 -3.99 -15.36
CA ALA A 248 -16.91 -2.75 -14.71
C ALA A 248 -18.07 -2.95 -13.72
N THR A 249 -19.01 -3.87 -13.99
CA THR A 249 -20.15 -4.10 -13.09
C THR A 249 -19.80 -5.10 -11.98
N ARG A 250 -19.37 -6.31 -12.34
CA ARG A 250 -19.17 -7.39 -11.35
C ARG A 250 -17.88 -7.25 -10.58
N LEU A 251 -16.77 -6.95 -11.25
CA LEU A 251 -15.47 -6.93 -10.60
C LEU A 251 -15.31 -5.65 -9.76
N GLU A 252 -15.59 -4.49 -10.35
CA GLU A 252 -15.54 -3.23 -9.60
C GLU A 252 -16.59 -3.20 -8.47
N GLY A 253 -17.80 -3.70 -8.74
CA GLY A 253 -18.84 -3.90 -7.74
C GLY A 253 -18.36 -4.76 -6.57
N SER A 254 -17.69 -5.88 -6.84
CA SER A 254 -17.14 -6.75 -5.78
C SER A 254 -16.11 -6.04 -4.91
N PHE A 255 -15.26 -5.16 -5.47
CA PHE A 255 -14.33 -4.35 -4.69
C PHE A 255 -15.06 -3.30 -3.84
N GLY A 256 -16.13 -2.71 -4.37
CA GLY A 256 -17.02 -1.81 -3.63
C GLY A 256 -17.62 -2.52 -2.41
N THR A 257 -18.24 -3.67 -2.63
CA THR A 257 -18.87 -4.48 -1.57
C THR A 257 -17.85 -4.90 -0.52
N GLN A 258 -16.69 -5.42 -0.94
CA GLN A 258 -15.57 -5.78 -0.06
C GLN A 258 -15.15 -4.61 0.83
N LYS A 259 -15.00 -3.41 0.26
CA LYS A 259 -14.58 -2.23 1.02
C LYS A 259 -15.64 -1.73 1.98
N GLN A 260 -16.90 -1.67 1.55
CA GLN A 260 -17.99 -1.08 2.34
C GLN A 260 -18.54 -2.04 3.40
N HIS A 261 -18.82 -3.30 3.03
CA HIS A 261 -19.52 -4.25 3.90
C HIS A 261 -18.60 -5.21 4.66
N TYR A 262 -17.38 -5.47 4.15
CA TYR A 262 -16.44 -6.42 4.76
C TYR A 262 -15.26 -5.77 5.46
N SER A 263 -15.40 -4.50 5.86
CA SER A 263 -14.37 -3.75 6.60
C SER A 263 -13.00 -3.68 5.90
N LEU A 264 -12.98 -3.70 4.56
CA LEU A 264 -11.75 -3.55 3.77
C LEU A 264 -11.49 -2.13 3.27
N SER A 265 -12.36 -1.17 3.60
CA SER A 265 -12.15 0.26 3.28
C SER A 265 -10.94 0.84 4.01
N ARG A 266 -10.80 0.53 5.31
CA ARG A 266 -9.66 0.92 6.16
C ARG A 266 -9.29 -0.20 7.13
N ILE A 267 -8.14 -0.83 6.89
CA ILE A 267 -7.70 -1.99 7.67
C ILE A 267 -7.13 -1.52 9.01
N LYS A 268 -7.81 -1.87 10.11
CA LYS A 268 -7.45 -1.45 11.47
C LYS A 268 -6.30 -2.27 12.10
N ALA A 269 -5.94 -3.41 11.52
CA ALA A 269 -4.86 -4.26 11.99
C ALA A 269 -3.52 -3.49 12.08
N ARG A 270 -2.65 -3.82 13.06
CA ARG A 270 -1.42 -3.04 13.35
C ARG A 270 -0.14 -3.58 12.70
N ASN A 271 -0.09 -4.89 12.44
CA ASN A 271 1.09 -5.56 11.92
C ASN A 271 0.89 -5.99 10.47
N ARG A 272 2.00 -6.13 9.72
CA ARG A 272 1.97 -6.61 8.33
C ARG A 272 1.22 -7.94 8.18
N LYS A 273 1.57 -8.93 9.02
CA LYS A 273 0.94 -10.26 8.98
C LYS A 273 -0.56 -10.18 9.26
N THR A 274 -0.96 -9.39 10.25
CA THR A 274 -2.37 -9.22 10.62
C THR A 274 -3.16 -8.42 9.58
N GLU A 275 -2.54 -7.47 8.89
CA GLU A 275 -3.18 -6.76 7.77
C GLU A 275 -3.44 -7.71 6.60
N ILE A 276 -2.46 -8.54 6.25
CA ILE A 276 -2.62 -9.57 5.22
C ILE A 276 -3.78 -10.49 5.61
N LEU A 277 -3.76 -11.01 6.84
CA LEU A 277 -4.81 -11.90 7.35
C LEU A 277 -6.20 -11.25 7.27
N TRP A 278 -6.31 -9.97 7.65
CA TRP A 278 -7.56 -9.22 7.58
C TRP A 278 -8.10 -9.11 6.14
N ILE A 279 -7.23 -8.84 5.17
CA ILE A 279 -7.61 -8.79 3.75
C ILE A 279 -8.09 -10.17 3.29
N PHE A 280 -7.35 -11.22 3.64
CA PHE A 280 -7.72 -12.59 3.30
C PHE A 280 -9.10 -12.94 3.86
N PHE A 281 -9.35 -12.73 5.15
CA PHE A 281 -10.65 -12.99 5.75
C PHE A 281 -11.77 -12.16 5.11
N GLY A 282 -11.58 -10.86 4.92
CA GLY A 282 -12.62 -10.01 4.33
C GLY A 282 -13.03 -10.47 2.93
N ILE A 283 -12.09 -10.89 2.09
CA ILE A 283 -12.38 -11.42 0.75
C ILE A 283 -13.05 -12.79 0.84
N HIS A 284 -12.57 -13.70 1.70
CA HIS A 284 -13.13 -15.05 1.82
C HIS A 284 -14.54 -15.05 2.43
N THR A 285 -14.83 -14.17 3.39
CA THR A 285 -16.19 -14.01 3.93
C THR A 285 -17.15 -13.51 2.85
N ALA A 286 -16.73 -12.55 2.02
CA ALA A 286 -17.52 -12.10 0.88
C ALA A 286 -17.80 -13.23 -0.13
N ASN A 287 -16.78 -14.05 -0.41
CA ASN A 287 -16.94 -15.21 -1.27
C ASN A 287 -17.88 -16.26 -0.67
N ALA A 288 -17.80 -16.52 0.63
CA ALA A 288 -18.64 -17.52 1.29
C ALA A 288 -20.14 -17.18 1.15
N ILE A 289 -20.50 -15.90 1.32
CA ILE A 289 -21.89 -15.45 1.13
C ILE A 289 -22.36 -15.66 -0.31
N LEU A 290 -21.53 -15.28 -1.30
CA LEU A 290 -21.84 -15.52 -2.72
C LEU A 290 -21.97 -17.01 -3.05
N MET A 291 -21.20 -17.87 -2.38
CA MET A 291 -21.29 -19.32 -2.57
C MET A 291 -22.60 -19.89 -2.01
N ILE A 292 -23.10 -19.38 -0.87
CA ILE A 292 -24.38 -19.81 -0.29
C ILE A 292 -25.53 -19.55 -1.27
N GLU A 293 -25.61 -18.35 -1.85
CA GLU A 293 -26.63 -18.00 -2.84
C GLU A 293 -26.55 -18.90 -4.08
N LYS A 294 -25.33 -19.18 -4.55
CA LYS A 294 -25.13 -20.08 -5.69
C LYS A 294 -25.58 -21.51 -5.40
N ILE A 295 -25.29 -22.03 -4.21
CA ILE A 295 -25.70 -23.37 -3.81
C ILE A 295 -27.23 -23.43 -3.75
N ARG A 296 -27.89 -22.44 -3.12
CA ARG A 296 -29.35 -22.34 -3.06
C ARG A 296 -30.00 -22.28 -4.44
N ASN A 297 -29.44 -21.48 -5.34
CA ASN A 297 -29.95 -21.38 -6.71
C ASN A 297 -29.72 -22.66 -7.51
N LYS A 298 -28.64 -23.40 -7.23
CA LYS A 298 -28.39 -24.69 -7.86
C LYS A 298 -29.35 -25.77 -7.36
N THR A 299 -29.65 -25.80 -6.06
CA THR A 299 -30.64 -26.72 -5.49
C THR A 299 -32.05 -26.39 -5.98
N ALA A 300 -32.42 -25.10 -6.08
CA ALA A 300 -33.73 -24.68 -6.59
C ALA A 300 -33.93 -24.93 -8.09
N LYS A 301 -32.86 -25.08 -8.88
CA LYS A 301 -32.94 -25.48 -10.29
C LYS A 301 -32.93 -27.00 -10.50
N ALA A 302 -32.58 -27.75 -9.47
CA ALA A 302 -32.54 -29.21 -9.50
C ALA A 302 -33.79 -29.85 -8.89
N ALA A 303 -34.56 -29.08 -8.11
CA ALA A 303 -35.94 -29.37 -7.71
C ALA A 303 -36.90 -28.86 -8.79
#